data_AF-A0A5J4SPD8-F1
#
_entry.id   AF-A0A5J4SPD8-F1
#
_cell.length_a   1.000
_cell.length_b   1.000
_cell.length_c   1.000
_cell.angle_alpha   90.00
_cell.angle_beta   90.00
_cell.angle_gamma   90.00
#
_symmetry.space_group_name_H-M   'P 1'
#
loop_
_entity.id
_entity.type
_entity.pdbx_description
1 polymer ?
#
loop_
_entity_poly.entity_id
_entity_poly.type
_entity_poly.pdbx_seq_one_letter_code
_entity_poly.pdbx_strand_id
1 'polypeptide(L)' 'DIYTYLDNDEAGQRTTQLIHSTCSTVYNRSTIYTEYKDLNDYLCQKTKATPEVKKKSLGFKR' A
#
# COMPACT_ATOMS: atom_id res chain seq x y z
N ASP A 1 -4.50 13.45 -10.77
CA ASP A 1 -4.55 11.97 -10.79
C ASP A 1 -4.70 11.42 -9.39
N ILE A 2 -5.65 10.52 -9.16
CA ILE A 2 -5.92 9.92 -7.84
C ILE A 2 -5.26 8.54 -7.82
N TYR A 3 -4.49 8.24 -6.78
CA TYR A 3 -3.82 6.94 -6.63
C TYR A 3 -4.45 6.14 -5.49
N THR A 4 -4.97 4.96 -5.80
CA THR A 4 -5.58 4.08 -4.79
C THR A 4 -4.63 2.95 -4.41
N TYR A 5 -4.41 2.81 -3.11
CA TYR A 5 -3.64 1.73 -2.51
C TYR A 5 -4.58 0.89 -1.65
N LEU A 6 -5.29 -0.03 -2.30
CA LEU A 6 -6.24 -0.92 -1.64
C LEU A 6 -5.63 -2.32 -1.49
N ASP A 7 -6.16 -3.10 -0.55
CA ASP A 7 -5.73 -4.48 -0.35
C ASP A 7 -6.05 -5.35 -1.58
N ASN A 8 -5.29 -6.43 -1.78
CA ASN A 8 -5.49 -7.34 -2.91
C ASN A 8 -6.58 -8.39 -2.65
N ASP A 9 -7.60 -8.02 -1.90
CA ASP A 9 -8.75 -8.85 -1.57
C ASP A 9 -9.97 -8.44 -2.41
N GLU A 10 -11.06 -9.20 -2.28
CA GLU A 10 -12.29 -8.94 -3.02
C GLU A 10 -12.88 -7.55 -2.72
N ALA A 11 -12.75 -7.06 -1.47
CA ALA A 11 -13.25 -5.74 -1.11
C ALA A 11 -12.42 -4.62 -1.74
N GLY A 12 -11.09 -4.76 -1.77
CA GLY A 12 -10.21 -3.84 -2.48
C GLY A 12 -10.53 -3.74 -3.97
N GLN A 13 -10.72 -4.88 -4.64
CA GLN A 13 -11.08 -4.91 -6.07
C GLN A 13 -12.43 -4.24 -6.34
N ARG A 14 -13.47 -4.54 -5.54
CA ARG A 14 -14.78 -3.89 -5.67
C ARG A 14 -14.69 -2.39 -5.46
N THR A 15 -13.89 -1.94 -4.50
CA THR A 15 -13.70 -0.52 -4.21
C THR A 15 -12.99 0.18 -5.36
N THR A 16 -11.94 -0.41 -5.94
CA THR A 16 -11.29 0.14 -7.14
C THR A 16 -12.26 0.24 -8.30
N GLN A 17 -13.09 -0.77 -8.54
CA GLN A 17 -14.08 -0.73 -9.62
C GLN A 17 -15.12 0.37 -9.42
N LEU A 18 -15.62 0.54 -8.19
CA LEU A 18 -16.57 1.60 -7.84
C LEU A 18 -15.95 3.00 -7.98
N ILE A 19 -14.70 3.18 -7.54
CA ILE A 19 -14.01 4.45 -7.70
C ILE A 19 -13.72 4.70 -9.19
N HIS A 20 -13.34 3.68 -9.96
CA HIS A 20 -13.09 3.83 -11.38
C HIS A 20 -14.36 4.14 -12.18
N SER A 21 -15.52 3.61 -11.76
CA SER A 21 -16.81 3.95 -12.37
C SER A 21 -17.25 5.38 -12.05
N THR A 22 -16.84 5.91 -10.89
CA THR A 22 -17.18 7.27 -10.46
C THR A 22 -16.17 8.31 -10.94
N CYS A 23 -14.89 7.93 -11.01
CA CYS A 23 -13.74 8.77 -11.28
C CYS A 23 -12.80 8.07 -12.27
N SER A 24 -12.82 8.51 -13.53
CA SER A 24 -11.97 7.97 -14.60
C SER A 24 -10.48 8.33 -14.46
N THR A 25 -10.13 9.23 -13.54
CA THR A 25 -8.75 9.67 -13.27
C THR A 25 -8.10 8.92 -12.10
N VAL A 26 -8.69 7.79 -11.69
CA VAL A 26 -8.14 6.92 -10.65
C VAL A 26 -7.16 5.90 -11.24
N TYR A 27 -6.00 5.78 -10.63
CA TYR A 27 -4.98 4.80 -11.00
C TYR A 27 -4.90 3.75 -9.92
N ASN A 28 -5.19 2.52 -10.30
CA ASN A 28 -5.04 1.39 -9.41
C ASN A 28 -3.55 1.06 -9.20
N ARG A 29 -3.06 1.27 -7.98
CA ARG A 29 -1.67 0.96 -7.60
C ARG A 29 -1.53 -0.39 -6.91
N SER A 30 -2.63 -1.10 -6.65
CA SER A 30 -2.59 -2.44 -6.04
C SER A 30 -1.86 -3.47 -6.90
N THR A 31 -1.80 -3.23 -8.21
CA THR A 31 -1.00 -4.00 -9.18
C THR A 31 0.50 -4.04 -8.85
N ILE A 32 1.04 -3.05 -8.15
CA ILE A 32 2.47 -3.00 -7.79
C ILE A 32 2.84 -4.03 -6.73
N TYR A 33 1.88 -4.36 -5.87
CA TYR A 33 2.08 -5.29 -4.78
C TYR A 33 1.12 -6.47 -4.89
N THR A 34 0.72 -6.85 -6.11
CA THR A 34 -0.25 -7.94 -6.35
C THR A 34 0.21 -9.31 -5.84
N GLU A 35 1.52 -9.49 -5.66
CA GLU A 35 2.12 -10.70 -5.09
C GLU A 35 2.13 -10.69 -3.55
N TYR A 36 1.67 -9.59 -2.94
CA TYR A 36 1.70 -9.33 -1.51
C TYR A 36 0.26 -9.14 -1.02
N LYS A 37 0.03 -9.51 0.24
CA LYS A 37 -1.30 -9.39 0.87
C LYS A 37 -1.80 -7.96 0.88
N ASP A 38 -0.90 -7.04 1.21
CA ASP A 38 -1.18 -5.63 1.41
C ASP A 38 0.08 -4.81 1.16
N LEU A 39 -0.08 -3.49 1.09
CA LEU A 39 1.03 -2.57 0.89
C LEU A 39 2.07 -2.68 2.02
N ASN A 40 1.66 -2.95 3.26
CA ASN A 40 2.60 -3.06 4.37
C ASN A 40 3.48 -4.30 4.23
N ASP A 41 2.94 -5.42 3.73
CA ASP A 41 3.73 -6.62 3.47
C ASP A 41 4.76 -6.38 2.36
N TYR A 42 4.36 -5.72 1.26
CA TYR A 42 5.30 -5.29 0.21
C TYR A 42 6.40 -4.37 0.74
N LEU A 43 6.04 -3.36 1.53
CA LEU A 43 6.99 -2.45 2.14
C LEU A 43 7.90 -3.18 3.14
N CYS A 44 7.38 -4.11 3.95
CA CYS A 44 8.17 -4.93 4.87
C CYS A 44 9.17 -5.81 4.14
N GLN A 45 8.78 -6.46 3.04
CA GLN A 45 9.70 -7.29 2.26
C GLN A 45 10.75 -6.44 1.54
N LYS A 46 10.36 -5.29 0.99
CA LYS A 46 11.31 -4.34 0.38
C LYS A 46 12.29 -3.74 1.40
N THR A 47 11.80 -3.40 2.59
CA THR A 47 12.63 -2.88 3.69
C THR A 47 13.48 -3.94 4.35
N LYS A 48 13.18 -5.23 4.22
CA LYS A 48 14.10 -6.31 4.59
C LYS A 48 15.24 -6.49 3.57
N ALA A 49 14.99 -6.16 2.30
CA ALA A 49 16.01 -6.18 1.25
C ALA A 49 16.96 -4.97 1.30
N THR A 50 16.54 -3.85 1.90
CA THR A 50 17.42 -2.72 2.22
C THR A 50 17.82 -2.78 3.69
N PRO A 51 19.11 -2.83 4.07
CA PRO A 51 19.49 -2.82 5.48
C PRO A 51 18.86 -1.61 6.21
N GLU A 52 18.21 -1.89 7.33
CA GLU A 52 17.47 -0.94 8.17
C GLU A 52 18.17 0.41 8.33
N VAL A 53 17.53 1.49 7.85
CA VAL A 53 17.77 2.82 8.43
C VAL A 53 17.15 2.79 9.82
N LYS A 54 18.04 2.59 10.80
CA LYS A 54 17.81 2.61 12.26
C LYS A 54 16.57 3.40 12.65
N LYS A 55 15.59 2.69 13.23
CA LYS A 55 14.52 3.29 14.03
C LYS A 55 15.17 4.23 15.05
N LYS A 56 15.04 5.55 14.85
CA LYS A 56 15.33 6.51 15.92
C LYS A 56 14.26 6.32 16.98
N SER A 57 14.62 5.61 18.04
CA SER A 57 13.86 5.53 19.28
C SER A 57 13.65 6.96 19.79
N LEU A 58 12.47 7.52 19.58
CA LEU A 58 12.03 8.71 20.30
C LEU A 58 11.70 8.25 21.72
N GLY A 59 12.74 8.18 22.55
CA GLY A 59 12.59 8.01 23.99
C GLY A 59 11.82 9.20 24.54
N PHE A 60 10.56 8.98 24.88
CA PHE A 60 9.80 9.91 25.71
C PHE A 60 10.34 9.77 27.14
N LYS A 61 11.29 10.64 27.51
CA LYS A 61 11.61 10.86 28.93
C LYS A 61 10.45 11.63 29.54
N ARG A 62 9.79 11.03 30.54
CA ARG A 62 9.00 11.72 31.55
C ARG A 62 9.77 11.68 32.86
#